data_AF-A0A4U1I9H3-F1
#
_entry.id   AF-A0A4U1I9H3-F1
#
_cell.length_a   1.000
_cell.length_b   1.000
_cell.length_c   1.000
_cell.angle_alpha   90.00
_cell.angle_beta   90.00
_cell.angle_gamma   90.00
#
_symmetry.space_group_name_H-M   'P 1'
#
loop_
_entity.id
_entity.type
_entity.pdbx_description
1 polymer ?
#
loop_
_entity_poly.entity_id
_entity_poly.type
_entity_poly.pdbx_seq_one_letter_code
_entity_poly.pdbx_strand_id
1 'polypeptide(L)'
;MSEVLGALFAILVGLMYYPKIANGVATERHTQTDVTTAIQQQQWVAAVSNYVTQNMTSLESSVTTTPTVIPVATVKAANVGLPVGFTGTNPFNQTWTAAVTQPTAGNLQVLIYTVGGTQINDQELGSIARSANGVGGMIPTNNSGVYSGGAATAYGAFGAWQVSTAAYGVTGGSPASLLTFSNGALTSNYLYRNAVPGQPQLNTMSTNLNMGGNTITNAQQIQLAAGNGVQIGNSYVYGDSANTALRQNGAVYLQNTAGTANADLIAGNITAGGNVWAAGYLHAQGDVSANGNVSASGNVSANGNLWTNQQVIANGTIISYAGASAGSGCSQNGAIANSGSGPLFCQSGVWTAGGVSSVVQVDSGGWSATGYAGCPGGYTLTGGSCDMNRGGDGREISPRICQPSGNGFSCAENNSGSCIAHAICVQ
;
A
#
# COMPACT_ATOMS: atom_id res chain seq x y z
N MET A 1 -9.55 89.74 23.63
CA MET A 1 -10.95 89.25 23.65
C MET A 1 -11.15 88.01 22.76
N SER A 2 -10.42 87.88 21.65
CA SER A 2 -10.48 86.72 20.74
C SER A 2 -10.00 85.39 21.35
N GLU A 3 -8.95 85.41 22.16
CA GLU A 3 -8.37 84.19 22.76
C GLU A 3 -9.28 83.59 23.84
N VAL A 4 -9.92 84.44 24.66
CA VAL A 4 -10.88 84.01 25.69
C VAL A 4 -12.14 83.42 25.04
N LEU A 5 -12.59 83.97 23.91
CA LEU A 5 -13.74 83.46 23.16
C LEU A 5 -13.43 82.11 22.49
N GLY A 6 -12.22 81.93 21.96
CA GLY A 6 -11.75 80.67 21.40
C GLY A 6 -11.62 79.56 22.45
N ALA A 7 -11.11 79.88 23.64
CA ALA A 7 -11.04 78.93 24.75
C ALA A 7 -12.43 78.52 25.26
N LEU A 8 -13.38 79.46 25.36
CA LEU A 8 -14.76 79.17 25.77
C LEU A 8 -15.47 78.25 24.76
N PHE A 9 -15.25 78.48 23.46
CA PHE A 9 -15.81 77.65 22.39
C PHE A 9 -15.24 76.22 22.42
N ALA A 10 -13.93 76.06 22.63
CA ALA A 10 -13.29 74.75 22.74
C ALA A 10 -13.81 73.95 23.95
N ILE A 11 -14.07 74.61 25.09
CA ILE A 11 -14.67 73.97 26.28
C ILE A 11 -16.11 73.54 26.00
N LEU A 12 -16.92 74.36 25.33
CA LEU A 12 -18.30 74.02 24.95
C LEU A 12 -18.35 72.81 24.00
N VAL A 13 -17.44 72.76 23.02
CA VAL A 13 -17.31 71.60 22.12
C VAL A 13 -16.87 70.36 22.90
N GLY A 14 -15.87 70.48 23.80
CA GLY A 14 -15.45 69.39 24.68
C GLY A 14 -16.58 68.83 25.55
N LEU A 15 -17.41 69.70 26.13
CA LEU A 15 -18.57 69.32 26.95
C LEU A 15 -19.70 68.68 26.13
N MET A 16 -19.84 69.02 24.84
CA MET A 16 -20.82 68.39 23.94
C MET A 16 -20.40 66.98 23.51
N TYR A 17 -19.10 66.72 23.33
CA TYR A 17 -18.59 65.42 22.88
C TYR A 17 -18.23 64.46 24.02
N TYR A 18 -17.95 64.97 25.22
CA TYR A 18 -17.61 64.15 26.39
C TYR A 18 -18.68 63.09 26.73
N PRO A 19 -20.01 63.39 26.74
CA PRO A 19 -21.03 62.37 26.98
C PRO A 19 -21.04 61.29 25.91
N LYS A 20 -20.75 61.63 24.63
CA LYS A 20 -20.72 60.66 23.54
C LYS A 20 -19.52 59.71 23.65
N ILE A 21 -18.35 60.22 24.02
CA ILE A 21 -17.14 59.42 24.25
C ILE A 21 -17.32 58.56 25.51
N ALA A 22 -17.84 59.11 26.60
CA ALA A 22 -18.12 58.38 27.83
C ALA A 22 -19.16 57.26 27.60
N ASN A 23 -20.23 57.53 26.85
CA ASN A 23 -21.22 56.53 26.46
C ASN A 23 -20.62 55.48 25.52
N GLY A 24 -19.76 55.87 24.56
CA GLY A 24 -19.07 54.92 23.68
C GLY A 24 -18.14 53.97 24.44
N VAL A 25 -17.35 54.50 25.39
CA VAL A 25 -16.49 53.69 26.27
C VAL A 25 -17.33 52.81 27.20
N ALA A 26 -18.48 53.27 27.67
CA ALA A 26 -19.40 52.47 28.48
C ALA A 26 -20.01 51.32 27.65
N THR A 27 -20.48 51.60 26.43
CA THR A 27 -21.01 50.58 25.51
C THR A 27 -19.98 49.51 25.16
N GLU A 28 -18.71 49.91 24.96
CA GLU A 28 -17.63 48.95 24.68
C GLU A 28 -17.29 48.07 25.89
N ARG A 29 -17.41 48.62 27.11
CA ARG A 29 -17.29 47.81 28.34
C ARG A 29 -18.44 46.84 28.49
N HIS A 30 -19.68 47.26 28.25
CA HIS A 30 -20.86 46.37 28.27
C HIS A 30 -20.74 45.24 27.25
N THR A 31 -20.30 45.54 26.03
CA THR A 31 -20.08 44.53 24.99
C THR A 31 -19.02 43.50 25.42
N GLN A 32 -17.94 43.94 26.06
CA GLN A 32 -16.91 43.05 26.59
C GLN A 32 -17.42 42.19 27.76
N THR A 33 -18.22 42.74 28.68
CA THR A 33 -18.83 41.96 29.77
C THR A 33 -19.81 40.91 29.23
N ASP A 34 -20.58 41.26 28.21
CA ASP A 34 -21.53 40.36 27.55
C ASP A 34 -20.80 39.20 26.87
N VAL A 35 -19.82 39.52 26.02
CA VAL A 35 -19.03 38.51 25.30
C VAL A 35 -18.26 37.63 26.27
N THR A 36 -17.71 38.18 27.35
CA THR A 36 -17.04 37.40 28.39
C THR A 36 -18.01 36.45 29.09
N THR A 37 -19.21 36.92 29.43
CA THR A 37 -20.27 36.09 30.02
C THR A 37 -20.66 34.96 29.06
N ALA A 38 -20.83 35.26 27.78
CA ALA A 38 -21.15 34.30 26.73
C ALA A 38 -20.04 33.25 26.52
N ILE A 39 -18.76 33.64 26.56
CA ILE A 39 -17.63 32.70 26.47
C ILE A 39 -17.60 31.79 27.69
N GLN A 40 -17.79 32.34 28.90
CA GLN A 40 -17.88 31.52 30.11
C GLN A 40 -19.07 30.55 30.06
N GLN A 41 -20.20 30.98 29.50
CA GLN A 41 -21.37 30.13 29.26
C GLN A 41 -20.98 28.93 28.38
N GLN A 42 -20.29 29.16 27.26
CA GLN A 42 -19.83 28.09 26.37
C GLN A 42 -18.90 27.09 27.09
N GLN A 43 -17.94 27.59 27.87
CA GLN A 43 -17.03 26.75 28.66
C GLN A 43 -17.78 25.92 29.70
N TRP A 44 -18.73 26.54 30.40
CA TRP A 44 -19.54 25.87 31.41
C TRP A 44 -20.47 24.81 30.80
N VAL A 45 -21.12 25.12 29.67
CA VAL A 45 -21.97 24.18 28.93
C VAL A 45 -21.18 22.96 28.48
N ALA A 46 -19.98 23.15 27.93
CA ALA A 46 -19.11 22.04 27.53
C ALA A 46 -18.74 21.13 28.72
N ALA A 47 -18.36 21.73 29.85
CA ALA A 47 -17.99 20.98 31.04
C ALA A 47 -19.18 20.22 31.66
N VAL A 48 -20.36 20.86 31.76
CA VAL A 48 -21.58 20.22 32.25
C VAL A 48 -22.02 19.08 31.32
N SER A 49 -21.94 19.27 30.00
CA SER A 49 -22.21 18.21 29.02
C SER A 49 -21.34 16.98 29.26
N ASN A 50 -20.03 17.18 29.43
CA ASN A 50 -19.08 16.11 29.72
C ASN A 50 -19.36 15.44 31.07
N TYR A 51 -19.68 16.23 32.11
CA TYR A 51 -20.04 15.70 33.44
C TYR A 51 -21.28 14.81 33.40
N VAL A 52 -22.34 15.25 32.73
CA VAL A 52 -23.60 14.49 32.62
C VAL A 52 -23.38 13.21 31.81
N THR A 53 -22.58 13.29 30.74
CA THR A 53 -22.20 12.11 29.95
C THR A 53 -21.38 11.10 30.78
N GLN A 54 -20.43 11.58 31.60
CA GLN A 54 -19.62 10.72 32.46
C GLN A 54 -20.45 10.04 33.57
N ASN A 55 -21.50 10.70 34.08
CA ASN A 55 -22.29 10.23 35.22
C ASN A 55 -23.69 9.72 34.83
N MET A 56 -23.88 9.44 33.55
CA MET A 56 -25.19 9.25 32.92
C MET A 56 -26.03 8.17 33.57
N THR A 57 -25.50 6.97 33.77
CA THR A 57 -26.23 5.85 34.39
C THR A 57 -26.63 6.15 35.84
N SER A 58 -25.79 6.89 36.58
CA SER A 58 -26.09 7.32 37.94
C SER A 58 -27.18 8.38 37.95
N LEU A 59 -27.12 9.34 37.03
CA LEU A 59 -28.13 10.39 36.89
C LEU A 59 -29.49 9.82 36.43
N GLU A 60 -29.52 8.93 35.43
CA GLU A 60 -30.77 8.32 34.94
C GLU A 60 -31.49 7.47 36.01
N SER A 61 -30.72 6.89 36.94
CA SER A 61 -31.26 6.09 38.04
C SER A 61 -31.67 6.90 39.27
N SER A 62 -31.11 8.10 39.47
CA SER A 62 -31.34 8.91 40.68
C SER A 62 -32.17 10.17 40.45
N VAL A 63 -32.19 10.71 39.23
CA VAL A 63 -32.87 11.96 38.89
C VAL A 63 -34.30 11.70 38.46
N THR A 64 -35.22 12.56 38.91
CA THR A 64 -36.65 12.50 38.56
C THR A 64 -37.07 13.81 37.89
N THR A 65 -38.36 14.12 37.86
CA THR A 65 -38.87 15.41 37.38
C THR A 65 -38.47 16.58 38.28
N THR A 66 -37.98 16.34 39.50
CA THR A 66 -37.47 17.37 40.41
C THR A 66 -36.01 17.74 40.05
N PRO A 67 -35.69 19.04 39.85
CA PRO A 67 -34.33 19.46 39.49
C PRO A 67 -33.30 19.07 40.55
N THR A 68 -32.30 18.30 40.14
CA THR A 68 -31.12 17.97 40.95
C THR A 68 -29.96 18.87 40.55
N VAL A 69 -29.48 19.69 41.48
CA VAL A 69 -28.44 20.71 41.21
C VAL A 69 -27.06 20.07 41.06
N ILE A 70 -26.32 20.52 40.06
CA ILE A 70 -24.93 20.17 39.77
C ILE A 70 -24.09 21.45 39.98
N PRO A 71 -23.47 21.63 41.16
CA PRO A 71 -22.71 22.84 41.46
C PRO A 71 -21.33 22.85 40.78
N VAL A 72 -20.76 24.05 40.61
CA VAL A 72 -19.43 24.27 39.99
C VAL A 72 -18.34 23.40 40.63
N ALA A 73 -18.36 23.25 41.96
CA ALA A 73 -17.38 22.44 42.67
C ALA A 73 -17.38 20.98 42.21
N THR A 74 -18.56 20.39 41.98
CA THR A 74 -18.70 19.00 41.54
C THR A 74 -18.17 18.81 40.12
N VAL A 75 -18.50 19.72 39.20
CA VAL A 75 -18.00 19.66 37.81
C VAL A 75 -16.49 19.90 37.76
N LYS A 76 -15.97 20.82 38.58
CA LYS A 76 -14.53 21.09 38.69
C LYS A 76 -13.78 19.88 39.24
N ALA A 77 -14.32 19.21 40.26
CA ALA A 77 -13.74 18.00 40.84
C ALA A 77 -13.73 16.81 39.85
N ALA A 78 -14.71 16.73 38.94
CA ALA A 78 -14.79 15.68 37.93
C ALA A 78 -13.73 15.81 36.82
N ASN A 79 -12.99 16.93 36.75
CA ASN A 79 -11.93 17.19 35.76
C ASN A 79 -12.37 17.03 34.29
N VAL A 80 -13.56 17.53 33.98
CA VAL A 80 -14.24 17.35 32.68
C VAL A 80 -13.97 18.46 31.66
N GLY A 81 -12.79 19.09 31.74
CA GLY A 81 -12.33 20.10 30.76
C GLY A 81 -12.63 21.56 31.10
N LEU A 82 -12.97 21.87 32.35
CA LEU A 82 -13.12 23.26 32.82
C LEU A 82 -11.72 23.91 33.02
N PRO A 83 -11.46 25.14 32.53
CA PRO A 83 -10.17 25.80 32.72
C PRO A 83 -9.79 25.97 34.19
N VAL A 84 -8.50 25.85 34.53
CA VAL A 84 -8.01 26.02 35.92
C VAL A 84 -8.41 27.36 36.53
N GLY A 85 -8.37 28.43 35.71
CA GLY A 85 -8.75 29.79 36.10
C GLY A 85 -10.26 30.07 36.08
N PHE A 86 -11.12 29.08 35.78
CA PHE A 86 -12.57 29.27 35.83
C PHE A 86 -13.01 29.50 37.28
N THR A 87 -13.55 30.68 37.54
CA THR A 87 -13.95 31.13 38.89
C THR A 87 -15.35 30.68 39.28
N GLY A 88 -16.17 30.23 38.32
CA GLY A 88 -17.58 29.92 38.55
C GLY A 88 -18.50 31.13 38.54
N THR A 89 -17.97 32.35 38.41
CA THR A 89 -18.76 33.59 38.42
C THR A 89 -18.57 34.39 37.15
N ASN A 90 -19.66 34.94 36.62
CA ASN A 90 -19.63 35.84 35.48
C ASN A 90 -19.31 37.30 35.89
N PRO A 91 -19.02 38.20 34.94
CA PRO A 91 -18.81 39.62 35.20
C PRO A 91 -19.93 40.35 35.96
N PHE A 92 -21.14 39.78 36.01
CA PHE A 92 -22.28 40.29 36.78
C PHE A 92 -22.33 39.73 38.22
N ASN A 93 -21.28 39.04 38.67
CA ASN A 93 -21.18 38.33 39.94
C ASN A 93 -22.24 37.24 40.13
N GLN A 94 -22.82 36.73 39.05
CA GLN A 94 -23.74 35.60 39.11
C GLN A 94 -22.93 34.31 39.06
N THR A 95 -23.31 33.33 39.87
CA THR A 95 -22.62 32.04 39.95
C THR A 95 -23.24 31.06 38.96
N TRP A 96 -22.43 30.47 38.08
CA TRP A 96 -22.84 29.41 37.17
C TRP A 96 -23.32 28.18 37.95
N THR A 97 -24.36 27.53 37.45
CA THR A 97 -24.86 26.27 37.99
C THR A 97 -25.55 25.49 36.87
N ALA A 98 -25.88 24.24 37.13
CA ALA A 98 -26.74 23.44 36.29
C ALA A 98 -27.68 22.64 37.17
N ALA A 99 -28.83 22.25 36.63
CA ALA A 99 -29.68 21.26 37.27
C ALA A 99 -30.24 20.30 36.23
N VAL A 100 -30.25 19.03 36.59
CA VAL A 100 -30.72 17.94 35.76
C VAL A 100 -32.09 17.48 36.22
N THR A 101 -32.97 17.23 35.26
CA THR A 101 -34.28 16.63 35.44
C THR A 101 -34.43 15.46 34.48
N GLN A 102 -35.40 14.60 34.74
CA GLN A 102 -35.81 13.51 33.88
C GLN A 102 -37.31 13.63 33.58
N PRO A 103 -37.72 14.52 32.64
CA PRO A 103 -39.13 14.72 32.30
C PRO A 103 -39.82 13.44 31.83
N THR A 104 -39.08 12.61 31.10
CA THR A 104 -39.47 11.26 30.68
C THR A 104 -38.35 10.30 31.09
N ALA A 105 -38.68 9.12 31.61
CA ALA A 105 -37.69 8.11 31.99
C ALA A 105 -36.70 7.83 30.83
N GLY A 106 -35.39 7.84 31.12
CA GLY A 106 -34.33 7.67 30.12
C GLY A 106 -34.00 8.91 29.27
N ASN A 107 -34.70 10.03 29.48
CA ASN A 107 -34.40 11.31 28.80
C ASN A 107 -34.05 12.38 29.84
N LEU A 108 -32.76 12.68 29.97
CA LEU A 108 -32.29 13.75 30.85
C LEU A 108 -32.42 15.11 30.16
N GLN A 109 -32.86 16.10 30.92
CA GLN A 109 -32.90 17.50 30.52
C GLN A 109 -32.09 18.31 31.54
N VAL A 110 -31.09 19.04 31.06
CA VAL A 110 -30.19 19.82 31.90
C VAL A 110 -30.38 21.30 31.58
N LEU A 111 -30.88 22.04 32.56
CA LEU A 111 -30.92 23.50 32.50
C LEU A 111 -29.65 24.04 33.16
N ILE A 112 -28.88 24.79 32.39
CA ILE A 112 -27.72 25.52 32.85
C ILE A 112 -28.14 26.98 33.02
N TYR A 113 -27.76 27.60 34.13
CA TYR A 113 -28.17 28.96 34.46
C TYR A 113 -27.21 29.58 35.48
N THR A 114 -27.47 30.81 35.89
CA THR A 114 -26.74 31.48 36.96
C THR A 114 -27.64 31.87 38.12
N VAL A 115 -27.07 31.99 39.31
CA VAL A 115 -27.77 32.40 40.53
C VAL A 115 -27.02 33.51 41.27
N GLY A 116 -27.77 34.33 42.01
CA GLY A 116 -27.20 35.47 42.74
C GLY A 116 -26.69 36.58 41.81
N GLY A 117 -25.85 37.47 42.35
CA GLY A 117 -25.27 38.58 41.60
C GLY A 117 -26.27 39.65 41.18
N THR A 118 -25.86 40.49 40.22
CA THR A 118 -26.68 41.56 39.66
C THR A 118 -27.59 41.01 38.56
N GLN A 119 -28.88 41.38 38.57
CA GLN A 119 -29.81 41.00 37.50
C GLN A 119 -29.44 41.71 36.19
N ILE A 120 -29.36 40.94 35.11
CA ILE A 120 -29.10 41.44 33.76
C ILE A 120 -30.44 41.82 33.11
N ASN A 121 -30.51 42.99 32.47
CA ASN A 121 -31.72 43.42 31.77
C ASN A 121 -31.99 42.54 30.52
N ASP A 122 -33.23 42.50 30.05
CA ASP A 122 -33.61 41.60 28.96
C ASP A 122 -32.87 41.87 27.63
N GLN A 123 -32.46 43.12 27.37
CA GLN A 123 -31.72 43.49 26.15
C GLN A 123 -30.28 42.94 26.16
N GLU A 124 -29.59 43.13 27.28
CA GLU A 124 -28.22 42.64 27.52
C GLU A 124 -28.20 41.11 27.60
N LEU A 125 -29.22 40.48 28.22
CA LEU A 125 -29.40 39.02 28.16
C LEU A 125 -29.54 38.50 26.72
N GLY A 126 -30.30 39.19 25.87
CA GLY A 126 -30.43 38.83 24.45
C GLY A 126 -29.09 38.91 23.71
N SER A 127 -28.27 39.92 24.02
CA SER A 127 -26.91 40.08 23.49
C SER A 127 -25.98 38.94 23.92
N ILE A 128 -26.00 38.58 25.20
CA ILE A 128 -25.24 37.45 25.76
C ILE A 128 -25.69 36.14 25.12
N ALA A 129 -26.99 35.87 25.08
CA ALA A 129 -27.56 34.66 24.50
C ALA A 129 -27.16 34.50 23.02
N ARG A 130 -27.20 35.58 22.23
CA ARG A 130 -26.73 35.57 20.84
C ARG A 130 -25.23 35.32 20.75
N SER A 131 -24.44 35.91 21.65
CA SER A 131 -22.97 35.81 21.64
C SER A 131 -22.46 34.47 22.18
N ALA A 132 -23.29 33.72 22.90
CA ALA A 132 -22.97 32.38 23.40
C ALA A 132 -23.03 31.30 22.31
N ASN A 133 -23.19 31.68 21.04
CA ASN A 133 -23.40 30.77 19.91
C ASN A 133 -24.62 29.86 20.16
N GLY A 134 -24.76 28.75 19.42
CA GLY A 134 -25.97 27.90 19.43
C GLY A 134 -26.39 27.28 20.79
N VAL A 135 -25.68 27.57 21.89
CA VAL A 135 -26.03 27.12 23.26
C VAL A 135 -26.70 28.22 24.10
N GLY A 136 -26.73 29.47 23.61
CA GLY A 136 -27.21 30.61 24.38
C GLY A 136 -28.73 30.67 24.58
N GLY A 137 -29.10 31.30 25.68
CA GLY A 137 -30.46 31.48 26.15
C GLY A 137 -30.48 32.33 27.40
N MET A 138 -31.65 32.56 27.96
CA MET A 138 -31.85 33.52 29.04
C MET A 138 -33.11 33.24 29.87
N ILE A 139 -33.07 33.70 31.12
CA ILE A 139 -34.20 33.78 32.04
C ILE A 139 -34.46 35.28 32.26
N PRO A 140 -35.48 35.87 31.60
CA PRO A 140 -35.70 37.31 31.59
C PRO A 140 -36.26 37.81 32.92
N THR A 141 -36.06 39.11 33.17
CA THR A 141 -36.77 39.85 34.24
C THR A 141 -38.14 40.33 33.78
N ASN A 142 -38.39 40.33 32.47
CA ASN A 142 -39.52 40.97 31.80
C ASN A 142 -39.53 42.50 31.92
N ASN A 143 -38.37 43.12 32.16
CA ASN A 143 -38.26 44.58 32.15
C ASN A 143 -38.40 45.20 30.74
N SER A 144 -38.32 44.39 29.69
CA SER A 144 -38.63 44.78 28.31
C SER A 144 -40.12 44.71 27.95
N GLY A 145 -40.93 43.98 28.73
CA GLY A 145 -42.32 43.66 28.40
C GLY A 145 -42.51 42.58 27.31
N VAL A 146 -41.43 42.07 26.71
CA VAL A 146 -41.49 41.06 25.62
C VAL A 146 -41.71 39.64 26.15
N TYR A 147 -41.22 39.35 27.35
CA TYR A 147 -41.17 38.00 27.90
C TYR A 147 -42.16 37.84 29.05
N SER A 148 -43.44 37.68 28.73
CA SER A 148 -44.53 37.60 29.71
C SER A 148 -44.36 36.54 30.79
N GLY A 149 -43.60 35.47 30.52
CA GLY A 149 -43.25 34.44 31.51
C GLY A 149 -42.20 34.88 32.54
N GLY A 150 -41.50 35.99 32.31
CA GLY A 150 -40.47 36.55 33.19
C GLY A 150 -39.53 35.49 33.74
N ALA A 151 -39.29 35.54 35.05
CA ALA A 151 -38.41 34.60 35.75
C ALA A 151 -38.92 33.15 35.80
N ALA A 152 -40.18 32.89 35.44
CA ALA A 152 -40.81 31.56 35.48
C ALA A 152 -40.56 30.74 34.20
N THR A 153 -39.87 31.31 33.21
CA THR A 153 -39.54 30.65 31.95
C THR A 153 -38.12 31.01 31.50
N ALA A 154 -37.36 30.00 31.06
CA ALA A 154 -36.13 30.19 30.29
C ALA A 154 -36.40 30.05 28.79
N TYR A 155 -35.73 30.87 27.99
CA TYR A 155 -35.85 30.92 26.54
C TYR A 155 -34.48 30.72 25.88
N GLY A 156 -34.42 29.93 24.82
CA GLY A 156 -33.27 29.90 23.93
C GLY A 156 -33.11 31.20 23.17
N ALA A 157 -31.90 31.48 22.67
CA ALA A 157 -31.67 32.60 21.77
C ALA A 157 -32.70 32.58 20.63
N PHE A 158 -33.32 33.74 20.36
CA PHE A 158 -34.40 33.90 19.38
C PHE A 158 -35.63 32.99 19.58
N GLY A 159 -35.84 32.45 20.78
CA GLY A 159 -36.98 31.59 21.10
C GLY A 159 -36.84 30.15 20.62
N ALA A 160 -35.61 29.68 20.33
CA ALA A 160 -35.35 28.33 19.82
C ALA A 160 -35.87 27.19 20.71
N TRP A 161 -36.02 27.43 22.01
CA TRP A 161 -36.60 26.52 22.98
C TRP A 161 -37.20 27.31 24.14
N GLN A 162 -38.10 26.67 24.89
CA GLN A 162 -38.71 27.22 26.10
C GLN A 162 -38.79 26.13 27.17
N VAL A 163 -38.39 26.43 28.40
CA VAL A 163 -38.54 25.52 29.54
C VAL A 163 -39.01 26.30 30.78
N SER A 164 -39.89 25.69 31.57
CA SER A 164 -40.32 26.28 32.84
C SER A 164 -39.19 26.25 33.85
N THR A 165 -39.00 27.36 34.56
CA THR A 165 -37.98 27.51 35.60
C THR A 165 -38.58 27.51 37.02
N ALA A 166 -39.88 27.30 37.16
CA ALA A 166 -40.60 27.39 38.44
C ALA A 166 -40.02 26.46 39.53
N ALA A 167 -39.50 25.29 39.15
CA ALA A 167 -38.91 24.32 40.08
C ALA A 167 -37.41 24.55 40.38
N TYR A 168 -36.76 25.53 39.72
CA TYR A 168 -35.31 25.74 39.79
C TYR A 168 -34.89 26.82 40.79
N GLY A 169 -35.84 27.52 41.42
CA GLY A 169 -35.57 28.56 42.42
C GLY A 169 -34.79 29.76 41.87
N VAL A 170 -34.94 30.06 40.58
CA VAL A 170 -34.19 31.13 39.89
C VAL A 170 -34.89 32.47 39.97
N THR A 171 -34.11 33.54 40.03
CA THR A 171 -34.57 34.90 39.81
C THR A 171 -34.32 35.30 38.35
N GLY A 172 -35.17 36.16 37.79
CA GLY A 172 -34.97 36.70 36.44
C GLY A 172 -33.66 37.47 36.31
N GLY A 173 -33.18 37.63 35.08
CA GLY A 173 -31.95 38.35 34.77
C GLY A 173 -30.71 37.46 34.65
N SER A 174 -30.87 36.20 34.25
CA SER A 174 -29.77 35.20 34.20
C SER A 174 -29.59 34.65 32.78
N PRO A 175 -28.34 34.44 32.30
CA PRO A 175 -28.08 33.59 31.15
C PRO A 175 -28.57 32.16 31.40
N ALA A 176 -28.97 31.45 30.35
CA ALA A 176 -29.39 30.05 30.44
C ALA A 176 -29.03 29.24 29.19
N SER A 177 -28.86 27.93 29.36
CA SER A 177 -28.68 26.97 28.26
C SER A 177 -29.46 25.70 28.56
N LEU A 178 -29.91 25.02 27.51
CA LEU A 178 -30.63 23.75 27.63
C LEU A 178 -29.84 22.65 26.92
N LEU A 179 -29.57 21.56 27.63
CA LEU A 179 -29.07 20.32 27.04
C LEU A 179 -30.12 19.23 27.20
N THR A 180 -30.29 18.41 26.17
CA THR A 180 -31.14 17.24 26.18
C THR A 180 -30.32 16.00 25.87
N PHE A 181 -30.59 14.91 26.57
CA PHE A 181 -29.98 13.61 26.37
C PHE A 181 -31.09 12.59 26.18
N SER A 182 -30.92 11.66 25.23
CA SER A 182 -31.86 10.58 25.02
C SER A 182 -31.14 9.24 25.03
N ASN A 183 -31.54 8.35 25.96
CA ASN A 183 -30.91 7.04 26.18
C ASN A 183 -29.38 7.10 26.17
N GLY A 184 -28.86 8.10 26.87
CA GLY A 184 -27.44 8.37 26.99
C GLY A 184 -26.69 8.97 25.80
N ALA A 185 -27.36 9.35 24.72
CA ALA A 185 -26.75 10.17 23.67
C ALA A 185 -27.03 11.67 23.93
N LEU A 186 -25.97 12.48 24.00
CA LEU A 186 -26.10 13.94 23.86
C LEU A 186 -26.66 14.22 22.45
N THR A 187 -27.79 14.89 22.36
CA THR A 187 -28.31 15.35 21.07
C THR A 187 -27.54 16.60 20.63
N SER A 188 -26.26 16.46 20.24
CA SER A 188 -25.44 17.56 19.70
C SER A 188 -24.40 17.06 18.70
N ASN A 189 -24.18 17.85 17.63
CA ASN A 189 -23.45 17.45 16.42
C ASN A 189 -21.94 17.80 16.41
N TYR A 190 -21.34 18.21 17.53
CA TYR A 190 -19.98 18.77 17.51
C TYR A 190 -18.91 17.78 17.96
N LEU A 191 -17.95 17.49 17.07
CA LEU A 191 -16.67 16.90 17.41
C LEU A 191 -15.63 18.02 17.58
N TYR A 192 -15.45 18.51 18.81
CA TYR A 192 -14.48 19.57 19.11
C TYR A 192 -13.12 18.97 19.46
N ARG A 193 -12.06 19.31 18.72
CA ARG A 193 -10.70 18.82 19.00
C ARG A 193 -9.65 19.90 18.75
N ASN A 194 -9.43 20.73 19.76
CA ASN A 194 -8.16 21.45 19.90
C ASN A 194 -7.29 20.67 20.89
N ALA A 195 -6.00 20.55 20.62
CA ALA A 195 -5.08 19.93 21.56
C ALA A 195 -5.11 20.69 22.90
N VAL A 196 -5.29 19.96 23.99
CA VAL A 196 -5.18 20.48 25.36
C VAL A 196 -3.83 20.02 25.93
N PRO A 197 -2.84 20.91 26.06
CA PRO A 197 -1.52 20.56 26.60
C PRO A 197 -1.60 19.98 28.01
N GLY A 198 -0.83 18.91 28.27
CA GLY A 198 -0.78 18.26 29.59
C GLY A 198 -2.00 17.42 29.96
N GLN A 199 -3.02 17.29 29.09
CA GLN A 199 -4.23 16.50 29.33
C GLN A 199 -4.45 15.46 28.22
N PRO A 200 -3.69 14.35 28.17
CA PRO A 200 -3.78 13.35 27.10
C PRO A 200 -5.17 12.75 26.92
N GLN A 201 -5.91 12.58 28.02
CA GLN A 201 -7.26 12.04 28.01
C GLN A 201 -8.26 12.92 27.23
N LEU A 202 -8.03 14.23 27.16
CA LEU A 202 -8.87 15.16 26.38
C LEU A 202 -8.51 15.18 24.89
N ASN A 203 -7.36 14.61 24.53
CA ASN A 203 -6.89 14.48 23.16
C ASN A 203 -7.07 13.05 22.62
N THR A 204 -7.68 12.16 23.40
CA THR A 204 -7.82 10.73 23.09
C THR A 204 -9.30 10.36 22.98
N MET A 205 -9.64 9.56 21.95
CA MET A 205 -10.98 8.98 21.86
C MET A 205 -11.09 7.79 22.84
N SER A 206 -12.11 7.78 23.69
CA SER A 206 -12.37 6.68 24.64
C SER A 206 -13.23 5.55 24.04
N THR A 207 -13.68 5.71 22.79
CA THR A 207 -14.47 4.74 22.04
C THR A 207 -14.17 4.86 20.54
N ASN A 208 -14.68 3.92 19.75
CA ASN A 208 -14.51 3.92 18.30
C ASN A 208 -15.25 5.11 17.66
N LEU A 209 -14.61 5.75 16.68
CA LEU A 209 -15.24 6.76 15.85
C LEU A 209 -15.94 6.10 14.66
N ASN A 210 -17.27 6.13 14.66
CA ASN A 210 -18.05 5.74 13.48
C ASN A 210 -18.19 6.95 12.55
N MET A 211 -17.70 6.82 11.32
CA MET A 211 -17.76 7.88 10.30
C MET A 211 -19.10 7.92 9.54
N GLY A 212 -20.00 6.96 9.73
CA GLY A 212 -21.32 6.95 9.08
C GLY A 212 -21.24 6.90 7.54
N GLY A 213 -20.18 6.30 6.98
CA GLY A 213 -19.93 6.26 5.54
C GLY A 213 -19.19 7.48 4.97
N ASN A 214 -18.74 8.42 5.82
CA ASN A 214 -17.97 9.58 5.39
C ASN A 214 -16.46 9.29 5.26
N THR A 215 -15.80 10.04 4.38
CA THR A 215 -14.35 9.95 4.12
C THR A 215 -13.54 10.76 5.13
N ILE A 216 -12.33 10.28 5.44
CA ILE A 216 -11.30 11.05 6.14
C ILE A 216 -10.35 11.65 5.09
N THR A 217 -10.31 12.98 4.98
CA THR A 217 -9.45 13.69 4.01
C THR A 217 -8.28 14.37 4.72
N ASN A 218 -7.09 14.38 4.10
CA ASN A 218 -5.87 15.02 4.62
C ASN A 218 -5.34 14.46 5.96
N ALA A 219 -5.49 13.16 6.21
CA ALA A 219 -4.78 12.50 7.31
C ALA A 219 -3.28 12.41 6.98
N GLN A 220 -2.42 13.01 7.82
CA GLN A 220 -0.96 12.90 7.62
C GLN A 220 -0.44 11.48 7.88
N GLN A 221 -0.89 10.85 8.98
CA GLN A 221 -0.48 9.51 9.36
C GLN A 221 -1.63 8.78 10.08
N ILE A 222 -1.71 7.47 9.86
CA ILE A 222 -2.52 6.54 10.65
C ILE A 222 -1.55 5.59 11.34
N GLN A 223 -1.12 5.94 12.55
CA GLN A 223 -0.18 5.14 13.32
C GLN A 223 -0.93 4.14 14.20
N LEU A 224 -0.58 2.86 14.06
CA LEU A 224 -1.10 1.77 14.89
C LEU A 224 0.00 1.27 15.83
N ALA A 225 -0.38 0.71 16.97
CA ALA A 225 0.56 -0.05 17.80
C ALA A 225 0.96 -1.36 17.08
N ALA A 226 2.19 -1.82 17.29
CA ALA A 226 2.69 -3.04 16.65
C ALA A 226 1.75 -4.24 16.90
N GLY A 227 1.55 -5.06 15.86
CA GLY A 227 0.62 -6.20 15.88
C GLY A 227 -0.82 -5.85 15.51
N ASN A 228 -1.15 -4.56 15.32
CA ASN A 228 -2.45 -4.13 14.78
C ASN A 228 -2.38 -3.88 13.27
N GLY A 229 -3.55 -3.76 12.63
CA GLY A 229 -3.64 -3.53 11.19
C GLY A 229 -4.83 -2.68 10.76
N VAL A 230 -4.75 -2.15 9.55
CA VAL A 230 -5.85 -1.49 8.85
C VAL A 230 -6.63 -2.56 8.08
N GLN A 231 -7.93 -2.64 8.34
CA GLN A 231 -8.84 -3.51 7.60
C GLN A 231 -9.49 -2.73 6.45
N ILE A 232 -9.34 -3.24 5.22
CA ILE A 232 -9.93 -2.68 4.00
C ILE A 232 -10.86 -3.76 3.43
N GLY A 233 -12.16 -3.61 3.68
CA GLY A 233 -13.13 -4.68 3.41
C GLY A 233 -12.76 -5.94 4.21
N ASN A 234 -12.47 -7.04 3.52
CA ASN A 234 -12.01 -8.30 4.15
C ASN A 234 -10.49 -8.50 4.10
N SER A 235 -9.75 -7.55 3.55
CA SER A 235 -8.28 -7.59 3.47
C SER A 235 -7.67 -6.84 4.65
N TYR A 236 -6.54 -7.32 5.16
CA TYR A 236 -5.85 -6.71 6.30
C TYR A 236 -4.42 -6.32 5.91
N VAL A 237 -4.06 -5.07 6.16
CA VAL A 237 -2.67 -4.59 6.13
C VAL A 237 -2.21 -4.47 7.58
N TYR A 238 -1.28 -5.33 8.02
CA TYR A 238 -0.79 -5.33 9.40
C TYR A 238 0.73 -5.21 9.44
N GLY A 239 1.23 -4.60 10.51
CA GLY A 239 2.66 -4.43 10.72
C GLY A 239 3.07 -4.79 12.15
N ASP A 240 4.24 -5.40 12.27
CA ASP A 240 4.94 -5.53 13.54
C ASP A 240 6.26 -4.73 13.50
N SER A 241 7.12 -4.89 14.50
CA SER A 241 8.39 -4.15 14.58
C SER A 241 9.40 -4.50 13.48
N ALA A 242 9.17 -5.55 12.71
CA ALA A 242 10.09 -6.06 11.69
C ALA A 242 9.45 -6.19 10.29
N ASN A 243 8.14 -6.44 10.21
CA ASN A 243 7.48 -6.83 8.99
C ASN A 243 6.20 -6.03 8.74
N THR A 244 5.86 -5.87 7.46
CA THR A 244 4.50 -5.56 7.01
C THR A 244 3.98 -6.76 6.26
N ALA A 245 2.71 -7.11 6.45
CA ALA A 245 2.08 -8.16 5.69
C ALA A 245 0.65 -7.78 5.27
N LEU A 246 0.29 -8.29 4.09
CA LEU A 246 -1.03 -8.19 3.50
C LEU A 246 -1.69 -9.57 3.63
N ARG A 247 -2.88 -9.62 4.24
CA ARG A 247 -3.72 -10.83 4.31
C ARG A 247 -4.94 -10.64 3.45
N GLN A 248 -5.10 -11.53 2.49
CA GLN A 248 -6.18 -11.54 1.52
C GLN A 248 -6.68 -12.97 1.33
N ASN A 249 -7.98 -13.13 1.09
CA ASN A 249 -8.56 -14.44 0.76
C ASN A 249 -8.33 -14.80 -0.73
N GLY A 250 -8.05 -13.80 -1.58
CA GLY A 250 -7.85 -13.96 -3.03
C GLY A 250 -6.47 -13.52 -3.50
N ALA A 251 -6.42 -12.84 -4.64
CA ALA A 251 -5.20 -12.26 -5.18
C ALA A 251 -4.98 -10.82 -4.70
N VAL A 252 -3.73 -10.36 -4.80
CA VAL A 252 -3.37 -8.95 -4.66
C VAL A 252 -3.24 -8.37 -6.07
N TYR A 253 -4.11 -7.41 -6.42
CA TYR A 253 -4.04 -6.72 -7.70
C TYR A 253 -3.38 -5.36 -7.52
N LEU A 254 -2.27 -5.14 -8.23
CA LEU A 254 -1.73 -3.80 -8.45
C LEU A 254 -2.40 -3.26 -9.71
N GLN A 255 -3.14 -2.16 -9.58
CA GLN A 255 -3.90 -1.55 -10.67
C GLN A 255 -3.66 -0.04 -10.70
N ASN A 256 -3.90 0.56 -11.86
CA ASN A 256 -3.98 2.02 -11.94
C ASN A 256 -5.17 2.54 -11.12
N THR A 257 -5.18 3.84 -10.80
CA THR A 257 -6.25 4.46 -9.97
C THR A 257 -7.65 4.28 -10.56
N ALA A 258 -7.76 4.15 -11.89
CA ALA A 258 -9.02 3.94 -12.58
C ALA A 258 -9.53 2.48 -12.51
N GLY A 259 -8.70 1.53 -12.06
CA GLY A 259 -9.01 0.10 -12.02
C GLY A 259 -9.11 -0.57 -13.40
N THR A 260 -8.64 0.07 -14.46
CA THR A 260 -8.80 -0.38 -15.85
C THR A 260 -7.63 -1.23 -16.36
N ALA A 261 -6.47 -1.16 -15.70
CA ALA A 261 -5.27 -1.91 -16.08
C ALA A 261 -4.43 -2.25 -14.86
N ASN A 262 -3.56 -3.25 -15.00
CA ASN A 262 -2.53 -3.58 -14.02
C ASN A 262 -1.54 -2.41 -13.87
N ALA A 263 -0.94 -2.30 -12.68
CA ALA A 263 0.15 -1.39 -12.37
C ALA A 263 1.41 -2.19 -11.99
N ASP A 264 2.57 -1.54 -12.10
CA ASP A 264 3.86 -2.16 -11.84
C ASP A 264 4.12 -2.34 -10.33
N LEU A 265 4.83 -3.42 -9.99
CA LEU A 265 5.49 -3.58 -8.69
C LEU A 265 6.96 -3.20 -8.84
N ILE A 266 7.35 -2.05 -8.29
CA ILE A 266 8.75 -1.60 -8.26
C ILE A 266 9.35 -1.94 -6.90
N ALA A 267 10.23 -2.93 -6.87
CA ALA A 267 10.89 -3.41 -5.65
C ALA A 267 12.36 -3.71 -5.92
N GLY A 268 13.21 -3.57 -4.90
CA GLY A 268 14.63 -3.94 -5.00
C GLY A 268 14.80 -5.46 -5.18
N ASN A 269 14.29 -6.23 -4.23
CA ASN A 269 14.29 -7.70 -4.30
C ASN A 269 12.86 -8.24 -4.18
N ILE A 270 12.53 -9.23 -5.01
CA ILE A 270 11.28 -9.99 -4.91
C ILE A 270 11.65 -11.44 -4.62
N THR A 271 11.23 -11.94 -3.46
CA THR A 271 11.35 -13.36 -3.10
C THR A 271 9.99 -14.01 -3.15
N ALA A 272 9.78 -14.94 -4.07
CA ALA A 272 8.56 -15.73 -4.16
C ALA A 272 8.79 -17.12 -3.57
N GLY A 273 8.03 -17.49 -2.53
CA GLY A 273 8.09 -18.83 -1.93
C GLY A 273 7.40 -19.92 -2.74
N GLY A 274 6.75 -19.56 -3.85
CA GLY A 274 6.05 -20.47 -4.75
C GLY A 274 6.36 -20.15 -6.21
N ASN A 275 5.43 -20.50 -7.11
CA ASN A 275 5.62 -20.31 -8.54
C ASN A 275 5.47 -18.84 -8.94
N VAL A 276 6.32 -18.39 -9.87
CA VAL A 276 6.15 -17.12 -10.57
C VAL A 276 5.58 -17.41 -11.96
N TRP A 277 4.33 -17.02 -12.19
CA TRP A 277 3.68 -17.13 -13.50
C TRP A 277 3.65 -15.77 -14.19
N ALA A 278 4.27 -15.67 -15.36
CA ALA A 278 4.19 -14.49 -16.21
C ALA A 278 3.43 -14.83 -17.49
N ALA A 279 2.32 -14.12 -17.74
CA ALA A 279 1.55 -14.31 -18.98
C ALA A 279 2.28 -13.75 -20.22
N GLY A 280 3.17 -12.78 -20.03
CA GLY A 280 4.04 -12.22 -21.06
C GLY A 280 5.45 -12.77 -20.96
N TYR A 281 6.43 -11.88 -20.89
CA TYR A 281 7.85 -12.24 -20.84
C TYR A 281 8.40 -12.10 -19.43
N LEU A 282 9.32 -12.99 -19.05
CA LEU A 282 10.26 -12.76 -17.96
C LEU A 282 11.55 -12.24 -18.57
N HIS A 283 11.84 -10.94 -18.36
CA HIS A 283 13.07 -10.31 -18.82
C HIS A 283 14.04 -10.16 -17.65
N ALA A 284 15.16 -10.88 -17.69
CA ALA A 284 16.23 -10.77 -16.73
C ALA A 284 17.45 -10.09 -17.39
N GLN A 285 17.94 -8.99 -16.82
CA GLN A 285 19.15 -8.32 -17.29
C GLN A 285 20.44 -9.02 -16.81
N GLY A 286 20.34 -9.76 -15.70
CA GLY A 286 21.43 -10.54 -15.14
C GLY A 286 21.23 -12.04 -15.32
N ASP A 287 21.86 -12.82 -14.45
CA ASP A 287 21.84 -14.27 -14.54
C ASP A 287 20.48 -14.87 -14.18
N VAL A 288 20.10 -15.91 -14.92
CA VAL A 288 18.99 -16.80 -14.56
C VAL A 288 19.60 -18.12 -14.08
N SER A 289 19.54 -18.37 -12.77
CA SER A 289 19.98 -19.63 -12.18
C SER A 289 18.78 -20.48 -11.79
N ALA A 290 18.80 -21.75 -12.22
CA ALA A 290 17.79 -22.73 -11.86
C ALA A 290 18.49 -23.97 -11.27
N ASN A 291 18.08 -24.35 -10.06
CA ASN A 291 18.57 -25.59 -9.43
C ASN A 291 17.98 -26.86 -10.06
N GLY A 292 16.85 -26.71 -10.78
CA GLY A 292 16.16 -27.79 -11.47
C GLY A 292 16.27 -27.67 -12.99
N ASN A 293 15.35 -28.32 -13.68
CA ASN A 293 15.31 -28.32 -15.13
C ASN A 293 14.86 -26.96 -15.68
N VAL A 294 15.53 -26.50 -16.75
CA VAL A 294 15.03 -25.42 -17.61
C VAL A 294 14.41 -26.08 -18.84
N SER A 295 13.11 -25.87 -19.04
CA SER A 295 12.37 -26.40 -20.19
C SER A 295 11.77 -25.26 -20.98
N ALA A 296 12.00 -25.26 -22.29
CA ALA A 296 11.42 -24.31 -23.23
C ALA A 296 10.67 -25.09 -24.31
N SER A 297 9.40 -24.72 -24.56
CA SER A 297 8.63 -25.27 -25.69
C SER A 297 9.03 -24.65 -27.03
N GLY A 298 9.63 -23.45 -26.97
CA GLY A 298 10.16 -22.74 -28.12
C GLY A 298 11.69 -22.81 -28.18
N ASN A 299 12.28 -21.80 -28.81
CA ASN A 299 13.72 -21.75 -29.04
C ASN A 299 14.47 -21.30 -27.78
N VAL A 300 15.63 -21.93 -27.53
CA VAL A 300 16.66 -21.42 -26.63
C VAL A 300 17.78 -20.84 -27.50
N SER A 301 18.00 -19.54 -27.42
CA SER A 301 19.06 -18.85 -28.17
C SER A 301 20.10 -18.30 -27.21
N ALA A 302 21.37 -18.57 -27.50
CA ALA A 302 22.51 -18.00 -26.79
C ALA A 302 23.36 -17.21 -27.81
N ASN A 303 23.53 -15.90 -27.59
CA ASN A 303 24.41 -15.07 -28.43
C ASN A 303 25.90 -15.42 -28.23
N GLY A 304 26.24 -16.01 -27.08
CA GLY A 304 27.56 -16.52 -26.76
C GLY A 304 27.60 -18.04 -26.82
N ASN A 305 28.27 -18.65 -25.84
CA ASN A 305 28.40 -20.10 -25.76
C ASN A 305 27.25 -20.72 -24.98
N LEU A 306 26.87 -21.95 -25.36
CA LEU A 306 26.08 -22.85 -24.54
C LEU A 306 27.00 -23.91 -23.94
N TRP A 307 27.34 -23.79 -22.66
CA TRP A 307 28.13 -24.78 -21.95
C TRP A 307 27.23 -25.87 -21.36
N THR A 308 27.59 -27.13 -21.61
CA THR A 308 26.92 -28.29 -21.01
C THR A 308 27.96 -29.16 -20.33
N ASN A 309 27.66 -29.66 -19.12
CA ASN A 309 28.59 -30.47 -18.34
C ASN A 309 28.65 -31.94 -18.76
N GLN A 310 27.62 -32.41 -19.47
CA GLN A 310 27.47 -33.82 -19.84
C GLN A 310 27.23 -33.97 -21.33
N GLN A 311 25.98 -34.18 -21.73
CA GLN A 311 25.62 -34.53 -23.10
C GLN A 311 24.65 -33.52 -23.68
N VAL A 312 24.77 -33.30 -24.99
CA VAL A 312 23.75 -32.66 -25.81
C VAL A 312 23.01 -33.77 -26.54
N ILE A 313 21.74 -33.98 -26.19
CA ILE A 313 20.86 -34.96 -26.84
C ILE A 313 19.86 -34.17 -27.69
N ALA A 314 19.87 -34.41 -28.99
CA ALA A 314 18.94 -33.81 -29.94
C ALA A 314 18.19 -34.91 -30.69
N ASN A 315 16.85 -34.83 -30.70
CA ASN A 315 16.01 -35.73 -31.52
C ASN A 315 16.01 -35.32 -33.01
N GLY A 316 16.52 -34.13 -33.33
CA GLY A 316 16.65 -33.60 -34.68
C GLY A 316 18.11 -33.48 -35.10
N THR A 317 18.39 -32.51 -35.96
CA THR A 317 19.74 -32.25 -36.45
C THR A 317 20.49 -31.27 -35.56
N ILE A 318 21.81 -31.43 -35.52
CA ILE A 318 22.74 -30.43 -34.98
C ILE A 318 23.47 -29.83 -36.18
N ILE A 319 23.34 -28.52 -36.40
CA ILE A 319 23.97 -27.82 -37.52
C ILE A 319 25.00 -26.83 -36.97
N SER A 320 26.25 -26.98 -37.40
CA SER A 320 27.33 -26.03 -37.13
C SER A 320 27.55 -25.12 -38.33
N TYR A 321 27.34 -23.81 -38.16
CA TYR A 321 27.60 -22.80 -39.20
C TYR A 321 29.04 -22.25 -39.19
N ALA A 322 29.85 -22.64 -38.21
CA ALA A 322 31.26 -22.24 -38.13
C ALA A 322 32.05 -22.92 -39.26
N GLY A 323 32.37 -22.16 -40.30
CA GLY A 323 33.18 -22.59 -41.43
C GLY A 323 34.62 -22.83 -41.00
N ALA A 324 35.04 -24.08 -40.95
CA ALA A 324 36.45 -24.46 -40.85
C ALA A 324 36.93 -25.00 -42.20
N SER A 325 38.21 -24.84 -42.51
CA SER A 325 38.79 -25.34 -43.77
C SER A 325 39.66 -26.54 -43.47
N ALA A 326 39.54 -27.60 -44.26
CA ALA A 326 40.44 -28.75 -44.12
C ALA A 326 41.91 -28.33 -44.32
N GLY A 327 42.80 -28.87 -43.49
CA GLY A 327 44.23 -28.55 -43.49
C GLY A 327 44.61 -27.27 -42.74
N SER A 328 43.65 -26.44 -42.30
CA SER A 328 43.96 -25.27 -41.47
C SER A 328 44.13 -25.64 -40.00
N GLY A 329 44.82 -24.79 -39.24
CA GLY A 329 45.04 -25.00 -37.81
C GLY A 329 43.75 -24.93 -37.00
N CYS A 330 43.69 -25.72 -35.92
CA CYS A 330 42.59 -25.73 -34.97
C CYS A 330 43.12 -25.73 -33.53
N SER A 331 42.40 -25.06 -32.62
CA SER A 331 42.85 -24.80 -31.26
C SER A 331 42.58 -25.94 -30.28
N GLN A 332 41.60 -26.81 -30.55
CA GLN A 332 41.16 -27.84 -29.61
C GLN A 332 40.93 -29.17 -30.31
N ASN A 333 41.83 -30.13 -30.05
CA ASN A 333 41.67 -31.51 -30.53
C ASN A 333 40.33 -32.10 -30.08
N GLY A 334 39.66 -32.80 -30.99
CA GLY A 334 38.32 -33.35 -30.78
C GLY A 334 37.18 -32.39 -31.06
N ALA A 335 37.46 -31.11 -31.35
CA ALA A 335 36.42 -30.19 -31.82
C ALA A 335 35.84 -30.67 -33.15
N ILE A 336 34.55 -30.40 -33.34
CA ILE A 336 33.77 -30.72 -34.54
C ILE A 336 33.38 -29.41 -35.20
N ALA A 337 33.63 -29.30 -36.50
CA ALA A 337 33.23 -28.16 -37.32
C ALA A 337 32.65 -28.65 -38.66
N ASN A 338 32.29 -27.72 -39.54
CA ASN A 338 31.80 -28.03 -40.87
C ASN A 338 32.50 -27.15 -41.91
N SER A 339 32.89 -27.73 -43.04
CA SER A 339 33.53 -27.03 -44.15
C SER A 339 32.56 -26.36 -45.14
N GLY A 340 31.26 -26.50 -44.91
CA GLY A 340 30.20 -26.26 -45.89
C GLY A 340 29.90 -27.48 -46.77
N SER A 341 30.82 -28.44 -46.86
CA SER A 341 30.67 -29.69 -47.64
C SER A 341 30.64 -30.95 -46.78
N GLY A 342 30.95 -30.86 -45.49
CA GLY A 342 30.98 -32.01 -44.59
C GLY A 342 31.63 -31.73 -43.23
N PRO A 343 31.56 -32.69 -42.30
CA PRO A 343 32.13 -32.55 -40.97
C PRO A 343 33.66 -32.52 -41.01
N LEU A 344 34.25 -31.68 -40.17
CA LEU A 344 35.68 -31.62 -39.89
C LEU A 344 35.91 -31.97 -38.41
N PHE A 345 36.97 -32.74 -38.15
CA PHE A 345 37.44 -33.06 -36.81
C PHE A 345 38.82 -32.46 -36.60
N CYS A 346 39.02 -31.77 -35.48
CA CYS A 346 40.33 -31.24 -35.12
C CYS A 346 41.21 -32.39 -34.60
N GLN A 347 42.29 -32.69 -35.31
CA GLN A 347 43.23 -33.76 -34.98
C GLN A 347 44.65 -33.21 -35.02
N SER A 348 45.40 -33.39 -33.92
CA SER A 348 46.78 -32.88 -33.80
C SER A 348 46.95 -31.40 -34.17
N GLY A 349 45.95 -30.57 -33.83
CA GLY A 349 45.95 -29.14 -34.12
C GLY A 349 45.64 -28.76 -35.58
N VAL A 350 45.15 -29.70 -36.40
CA VAL A 350 44.75 -29.46 -37.79
C VAL A 350 43.32 -29.97 -38.05
N TRP A 351 42.53 -29.20 -38.80
CA TRP A 351 41.21 -29.63 -39.24
C TRP A 351 41.32 -30.72 -40.31
N THR A 352 40.74 -31.87 -40.04
CA THR A 352 40.74 -33.04 -40.93
C THR A 352 39.32 -33.40 -41.33
N ALA A 353 39.10 -33.78 -42.59
CA ALA A 353 37.78 -34.19 -43.04
C ALA A 353 37.39 -35.54 -42.42
N GLY A 354 36.15 -35.65 -41.94
CA GLY A 354 35.60 -36.91 -41.48
C GLY A 354 34.90 -37.66 -42.62
N GLY A 355 35.31 -38.91 -42.88
CA GLY A 355 34.69 -39.80 -43.87
C GLY A 355 35.68 -40.33 -44.91
N VAL A 356 35.22 -41.27 -45.74
CA VAL A 356 35.95 -41.74 -46.92
C VAL A 356 35.99 -40.60 -47.94
N SER A 357 37.16 -40.00 -48.12
CA SER A 357 37.38 -38.86 -49.01
C SER A 357 37.53 -39.29 -50.47
N SER A 358 37.97 -40.52 -50.73
CA SER A 358 37.97 -41.12 -52.06
C SER A 358 38.01 -42.65 -52.01
N VAL A 359 37.42 -43.29 -53.02
CA VAL A 359 37.47 -44.74 -53.24
C VAL A 359 38.23 -44.98 -54.55
N VAL A 360 39.24 -45.85 -54.51
CA VAL A 360 39.96 -46.31 -55.70
C VAL A 360 39.93 -47.83 -55.78
N GLN A 361 39.75 -48.34 -56.99
CA GLN A 361 39.89 -49.75 -57.30
C GLN A 361 41.28 -50.00 -57.88
N VAL A 362 41.96 -51.04 -57.39
CA VAL A 362 43.26 -51.46 -57.90
C VAL A 362 43.16 -52.92 -58.33
N ASP A 363 43.67 -53.22 -59.50
CA ASP A 363 43.74 -54.58 -60.03
C ASP A 363 45.19 -55.05 -60.07
N SER A 364 45.42 -56.35 -59.89
CA SER A 364 46.77 -56.93 -59.98
C SER A 364 47.37 -56.93 -61.40
N GLY A 365 46.66 -56.36 -62.36
CA GLY A 365 47.00 -56.37 -63.78
C GLY A 365 46.34 -57.53 -64.53
N GLY A 366 47.03 -58.06 -65.54
CA GLY A 366 46.52 -59.17 -66.35
C GLY A 366 46.47 -60.51 -65.60
N TRP A 367 45.82 -61.49 -66.22
CA TRP A 367 45.71 -62.86 -65.73
C TRP A 367 47.08 -63.50 -65.46
N SER A 368 47.35 -63.87 -64.20
CA SER A 368 48.60 -64.52 -63.76
C SER A 368 48.32 -65.66 -62.78
N ALA A 369 49.26 -66.57 -62.56
CA ALA A 369 49.09 -67.66 -61.58
C ALA A 369 48.88 -67.14 -60.14
N THR A 370 49.46 -65.99 -59.83
CA THR A 370 49.31 -65.23 -58.59
C THR A 370 49.15 -63.75 -58.89
N GLY A 371 48.23 -63.07 -58.22
CA GLY A 371 47.99 -61.63 -58.37
C GLY A 371 47.95 -60.92 -57.01
N TYR A 372 48.46 -59.70 -56.96
CA TYR A 372 48.35 -58.82 -55.79
C TYR A 372 47.94 -57.41 -56.22
N ALA A 373 46.81 -56.94 -55.69
CA ALA A 373 46.33 -55.58 -55.86
C ALA A 373 46.56 -54.79 -54.56
N GLY A 374 47.60 -53.97 -54.53
CA GLY A 374 47.96 -53.16 -53.36
C GLY A 374 47.31 -51.78 -53.40
N CYS A 375 46.75 -51.34 -52.27
CA CYS A 375 46.23 -49.99 -52.16
C CYS A 375 47.37 -48.94 -52.26
N PRO A 376 47.16 -47.82 -52.97
CA PRO A 376 48.15 -46.77 -53.09
C PRO A 376 48.46 -46.12 -51.74
N GLY A 377 49.62 -45.46 -51.64
CA GLY A 377 50.00 -44.72 -50.44
C GLY A 377 48.92 -43.70 -50.03
N GLY A 378 48.49 -43.76 -48.77
CA GLY A 378 47.40 -42.92 -48.25
C GLY A 378 46.00 -43.55 -48.33
N TYR A 379 45.85 -44.73 -48.94
CA TYR A 379 44.59 -45.48 -48.95
C TYR A 379 44.69 -46.76 -48.12
N THR A 380 43.57 -47.18 -47.51
CA THR A 380 43.45 -48.42 -46.73
C THR A 380 42.50 -49.39 -47.42
N LEU A 381 42.86 -50.67 -47.48
CA LEU A 381 41.99 -51.73 -47.99
C LEU A 381 40.72 -51.85 -47.15
N THR A 382 39.56 -51.79 -47.79
CA THR A 382 38.25 -52.00 -47.14
C THR A 382 37.52 -53.24 -47.66
N GLY A 383 37.92 -53.73 -48.82
CA GLY A 383 37.36 -54.93 -49.41
C GLY A 383 38.09 -55.30 -50.69
N GLY A 384 37.72 -56.43 -51.28
CA GLY A 384 38.28 -56.89 -52.53
C GLY A 384 37.65 -58.19 -52.99
N SER A 385 38.02 -58.62 -54.18
CA SER A 385 37.57 -59.86 -54.79
C SER A 385 38.68 -60.41 -55.68
N CYS A 386 38.44 -61.59 -56.26
CA CYS A 386 39.32 -62.11 -57.30
C CYS A 386 38.48 -62.76 -58.39
N ASP A 387 38.86 -62.49 -59.63
CA ASP A 387 38.42 -63.31 -60.75
C ASP A 387 39.39 -64.48 -60.89
N MET A 388 38.86 -65.69 -61.05
CA MET A 388 39.66 -66.92 -61.12
C MET A 388 39.27 -67.74 -62.33
N ASN A 389 40.23 -67.98 -63.21
CA ASN A 389 40.08 -68.85 -64.37
C ASN A 389 40.81 -70.16 -64.12
N ARG A 390 40.09 -71.27 -64.23
CA ARG A 390 40.62 -72.62 -64.07
C ARG A 390 41.25 -73.01 -65.40
N GLY A 391 42.55 -73.27 -65.43
CA GLY A 391 43.20 -73.80 -66.64
C GLY A 391 42.47 -75.06 -67.17
N GLY A 392 42.74 -75.43 -68.42
CA GLY A 392 41.99 -76.47 -69.15
C GLY A 392 42.08 -77.91 -68.62
N ASP A 393 42.72 -78.15 -67.47
CA ASP A 393 42.96 -79.50 -66.92
C ASP A 393 41.90 -79.98 -65.90
N GLY A 394 40.96 -79.12 -65.51
CA GLY A 394 39.75 -79.44 -64.73
C GLY A 394 39.96 -80.01 -63.32
N ARG A 395 41.19 -80.15 -62.83
CA ARG A 395 41.51 -80.80 -61.55
C ARG A 395 41.68 -79.76 -60.43
N GLU A 396 41.18 -80.03 -59.22
CA GLU A 396 41.51 -79.25 -58.01
C GLU A 396 42.64 -79.95 -57.27
N ILE A 397 43.84 -79.38 -57.31
CA ILE A 397 45.03 -79.97 -56.68
C ILE A 397 45.43 -79.20 -55.41
N SER A 398 44.91 -77.98 -55.19
CA SER A 398 45.16 -77.15 -54.01
C SER A 398 44.05 -76.10 -53.80
N PRO A 399 43.88 -75.57 -52.56
CA PRO A 399 42.90 -74.51 -52.28
C PRO A 399 43.23 -73.22 -53.05
N ARG A 400 42.19 -72.61 -53.62
CA ARG A 400 42.27 -71.28 -54.22
C ARG A 400 42.43 -70.23 -53.13
N ILE A 401 43.36 -69.31 -53.33
CA ILE A 401 43.54 -68.16 -52.44
C ILE A 401 42.85 -66.97 -53.09
N CYS A 402 41.91 -66.38 -52.37
CA CYS A 402 41.30 -65.10 -52.71
C CYS A 402 40.95 -64.38 -51.42
N GLN A 403 41.88 -63.58 -50.92
CA GLN A 403 41.79 -63.01 -49.58
C GLN A 403 42.62 -61.73 -49.43
N PRO A 404 42.31 -60.90 -48.41
CA PRO A 404 43.17 -59.79 -48.01
C PRO A 404 44.59 -60.27 -47.66
N SER A 405 45.59 -59.49 -48.07
CA SER A 405 46.99 -59.70 -47.71
C SER A 405 47.65 -58.33 -47.50
N GLY A 406 47.97 -57.98 -46.25
CA GLY A 406 48.47 -56.64 -45.94
C GLY A 406 47.46 -55.55 -46.33
N ASN A 407 47.95 -54.47 -46.95
CA ASN A 407 47.10 -53.37 -47.47
C ASN A 407 46.68 -53.60 -48.92
N GLY A 408 46.24 -54.82 -49.25
CA GLY A 408 45.87 -55.20 -50.61
C GLY A 408 45.12 -56.52 -50.65
N PHE A 409 44.62 -56.88 -51.82
CA PHE A 409 43.93 -58.16 -52.05
C PHE A 409 44.82 -59.08 -52.87
N SER A 410 44.89 -60.35 -52.46
CA SER A 410 45.75 -61.35 -53.09
C SER A 410 44.93 -62.49 -53.66
N CYS A 411 45.34 -62.98 -54.82
CA CYS A 411 44.81 -64.18 -55.43
C CYS A 411 45.93 -65.15 -55.80
N ALA A 412 45.66 -66.45 -55.67
CA ALA A 412 46.51 -67.50 -56.22
C ALA A 412 45.64 -68.69 -56.62
N GLU A 413 45.76 -69.14 -57.87
CA GLU A 413 44.99 -70.28 -58.36
C GLU A 413 45.63 -71.62 -57.94
N ASN A 414 46.95 -71.64 -57.76
CA ASN A 414 47.75 -72.79 -57.28
C ASN A 414 47.67 -74.06 -58.15
N ASN A 415 47.13 -73.99 -59.37
CA ASN A 415 47.22 -75.04 -60.41
C ASN A 415 47.68 -74.42 -61.75
N SER A 416 47.16 -74.87 -62.90
CA SER A 416 47.47 -74.35 -64.24
C SER A 416 46.63 -73.14 -64.66
N GLY A 417 45.80 -72.60 -63.75
CA GLY A 417 44.93 -71.47 -63.98
C GLY A 417 45.58 -70.12 -63.73
N SER A 418 44.75 -69.09 -63.79
CA SER A 418 45.15 -67.70 -63.58
C SER A 418 44.10 -66.96 -62.77
N CYS A 419 44.50 -65.87 -62.14
CA CYS A 419 43.62 -65.01 -61.38
C CYS A 419 43.97 -63.53 -61.59
N ILE A 420 43.02 -62.66 -61.26
CA ILE A 420 43.21 -61.23 -61.09
C ILE A 420 42.66 -60.89 -59.70
N ALA A 421 43.46 -60.21 -58.88
CA ALA A 421 43.01 -59.70 -57.59
C ALA A 421 42.51 -58.26 -57.77
N HIS A 422 41.42 -57.93 -57.09
CA HIS A 422 40.78 -56.62 -57.08
C HIS A 422 40.76 -56.10 -55.65
N ALA A 423 41.28 -54.90 -55.41
CA ALA A 423 41.27 -54.23 -54.12
C ALA A 423 40.43 -52.96 -54.17
N ILE A 424 39.57 -52.77 -53.16
CA ILE A 424 38.81 -51.54 -52.93
C ILE A 424 39.48 -50.79 -51.78
N CYS A 425 40.03 -49.62 -52.09
CA CYS A 425 40.87 -48.84 -51.21
C CYS A 425 40.23 -47.49 -50.94
N VAL A 426 40.22 -47.05 -49.67
CA VAL A 426 39.63 -45.78 -49.25
C VAL A 426 40.64 -44.85 -48.61
N GLN A 427 40.52 -43.55 -48.86
CA GLN A 427 41.34 -42.49 -48.27
C GLN A 427 40.61 -41.75 -47.16
#